data_AF-A0A1F8RDC8-F1
#
_entry.id   AF-A0A1F8RDC8-F1
#
_cell.length_a   1.000
_cell.length_b   1.000
_cell.length_c   1.000
_cell.angle_alpha   90.00
_cell.angle_beta   90.00
_cell.angle_gamma   90.00
#
_symmetry.space_group_name_H-M   'P 1'
#
loop_
_entity.id
_entity.type
_entity.pdbx_description
1 polymer ?
#
loop_
_entity_poly.entity_id
_entity_poly.type
_entity_poly.pdbx_seq_one_letter_code
_entity_poly.pdbx_strand_id
1 'polypeptide(L)'
;MMTSPVETSELTCPQCHAPISPTDVTCDACGANIALVTLMAERAVLGHAAGGTGPLPPLSVEQLVPRLGEYLVRNGYITEAQLQSALARQAAAPPLPRARPRAGSGTR
;
A
#
# COMPACT_ATOMS: atom_id res chain seq x y z
N MET A 1 22.71 43.10 24.86
CA MET A 1 22.98 41.67 25.04
C MET A 1 21.81 41.08 25.80
N MET A 2 20.87 40.42 25.13
CA MET A 2 19.88 39.55 25.79
C MET A 2 19.33 38.59 24.75
N THR A 3 20.04 37.46 24.62
CA THR A 3 19.61 36.27 23.90
C THR A 3 18.55 35.58 24.73
N SER A 4 17.34 35.44 24.18
CA SER A 4 16.25 34.64 24.76
C SER A 4 16.67 33.16 24.87
N PRO A 5 16.32 32.46 25.95
CA PRO A 5 16.46 31.01 26.02
C PRO A 5 15.36 30.38 25.15
N VAL A 6 15.74 29.74 24.04
CA VAL A 6 14.86 28.81 23.34
C VAL A 6 14.68 27.61 24.27
N GLU A 7 13.50 27.48 24.87
CA GLU A 7 13.07 26.25 25.53
C GLU A 7 13.11 25.11 24.51
N THR A 8 14.15 24.30 24.65
CA THR A 8 14.35 23.03 23.96
C THR A 8 13.21 22.10 24.32
N SER A 9 12.25 21.93 23.42
CA SER A 9 11.26 20.86 23.52
C SER A 9 12.01 19.53 23.49
N GLU A 10 12.05 18.83 24.61
CA GLU A 10 12.63 17.49 24.72
C GLU A 10 11.86 16.55 23.78
N LEU A 11 12.55 16.05 22.75
CA LEU A 11 11.97 15.11 21.80
C LEU A 11 12.26 13.69 22.27
N THR A 12 11.41 12.74 21.91
CA THR A 12 11.62 11.32 22.22
C THR A 12 12.13 10.59 21.00
N CYS A 13 13.18 9.77 21.18
CA CYS A 13 13.69 8.90 20.12
C CYS A 13 12.61 7.87 19.74
N PRO A 14 12.19 7.78 18.46
CA PRO A 14 11.12 6.88 18.05
C PRO A 14 11.53 5.41 18.01
N GLN A 15 12.82 5.10 18.18
CA GLN A 15 13.32 3.71 18.15
C GLN A 15 13.46 3.09 19.53
N CYS A 16 13.89 3.85 20.55
CA CYS A 16 14.13 3.33 21.91
C CYS A 16 13.40 4.11 23.02
N HIS A 17 12.68 5.16 22.65
CA HIS A 17 11.93 6.03 23.56
C HIS A 17 12.76 6.81 24.60
N ALA A 18 14.07 6.90 24.41
CA ALA A 18 14.93 7.77 25.22
C ALA A 18 14.69 9.25 24.89
N PRO A 19 14.82 10.17 25.88
CA PRO A 19 14.82 11.60 25.63
C PRO A 19 16.06 11.99 24.81
N ILE A 20 15.87 12.83 23.79
CA ILE A 20 16.92 13.33 22.89
C ILE A 20 16.80 14.84 22.72
N SER A 21 17.94 15.49 22.49
CA SER A 21 17.96 16.90 22.10
C SER A 21 17.65 17.03 20.60
N PRO A 22 16.94 18.08 20.16
CA PRO A 22 16.69 18.34 18.74
C PRO A 22 17.97 18.57 17.92
N THR A 23 19.11 18.80 18.57
CA THR A 23 20.42 18.99 17.93
C THR A 23 21.23 17.71 17.78
N ASP A 24 20.79 16.59 18.36
CA ASP A 24 21.55 15.34 18.34
C ASP A 24 21.48 14.67 16.97
N VAL A 25 22.64 14.27 16.43
CA VAL A 25 22.74 13.56 15.15
C VAL A 25 22.51 12.05 15.33
N THR A 26 22.85 11.53 16.51
CA THR A 26 22.72 10.12 16.89
C THR A 26 22.19 10.01 18.31
N CYS A 27 21.31 9.05 18.57
CA CYS A 27 20.83 8.75 19.90
C CYS A 27 21.88 7.92 20.67
N ASP A 28 22.34 8.42 21.82
CA ASP A 28 23.34 7.72 22.65
C ASP A 28 22.83 6.43 23.29
N ALA A 29 21.51 6.26 23.42
CA ALA A 29 20.91 5.09 24.04
C ALA A 29 20.79 3.87 23.11
N CYS A 30 20.61 4.09 21.79
CA CYS A 30 20.41 2.99 20.83
C CYS A 30 21.23 3.08 19.54
N GLY A 31 21.97 4.17 19.34
CA GLY A 31 22.79 4.40 18.16
C GLY A 31 22.01 4.80 16.89
N ALA A 32 20.71 5.08 17.00
CA ALA A 32 19.91 5.53 15.85
C ALA A 32 20.39 6.90 15.36
N ASN A 33 20.59 7.05 14.05
CA ASN A 33 20.89 8.34 13.45
C ASN A 33 19.60 9.16 13.30
N ILE A 34 19.46 10.22 14.09
CA ILE A 34 18.22 10.99 14.22
C ILE A 34 17.91 11.72 12.91
N ALA A 35 18.92 12.21 12.17
CA ALA A 35 18.70 12.81 10.85
C ALA A 35 18.14 11.80 9.82
N LEU A 36 18.62 10.55 9.86
CA LEU A 36 18.09 9.47 9.03
C LEU A 36 16.68 9.05 9.48
N VAL A 37 16.41 9.05 10.78
CA VAL A 37 15.09 8.76 11.36
C VAL A 37 14.08 9.84 10.98
N THR A 38 14.45 11.12 10.98
CA THR A 38 13.59 12.23 10.51
C THR A 38 13.29 12.06 9.03
N LEU A 39 14.28 11.76 8.18
CA LEU A 39 14.07 11.46 6.76
C LEU A 39 13.18 10.22 6.55
N MET A 40 13.31 9.19 7.39
CA MET A 40 12.45 8.00 7.33
C MET A 40 11.05 8.27 7.84
N ALA A 41 10.88 9.13 8.85
CA ALA A 41 9.59 9.59 9.32
C ALA A 41 8.89 10.45 8.26
N GLU A 42 9.60 11.34 7.57
CA GLU A 42 9.11 12.08 6.41
C GLU A 42 8.66 11.14 5.28
N ARG A 43 9.46 10.11 4.96
CA ARG A 43 9.08 9.07 4.00
C ARG A 43 7.90 8.22 4.48
N ALA A 44 7.78 7.95 5.77
CA ALA A 44 6.64 7.24 6.34
C ALA A 44 5.37 8.09 6.24
N VAL A 45 5.44 9.42 6.45
CA VAL A 45 4.32 10.34 6.26
C VAL A 45 3.93 10.44 4.78
N LEU A 46 4.90 10.53 3.86
CA LEU A 46 4.63 10.50 2.42
C LEU A 46 4.15 9.13 1.92
N GLY A 47 4.57 8.04 2.59
CA GLY A 47 4.07 6.68 2.37
C GLY A 47 2.69 6.42 3.01
N HIS A 48 2.27 7.25 3.96
CA HIS A 48 0.95 7.25 4.59
C HIS A 48 0.09 8.43 4.16
N ALA A 49 0.36 9.05 3.01
CA ALA A 49 -0.60 9.91 2.32
C ALA A 49 -1.84 9.14 1.78
N ALA A 50 -2.23 8.05 2.46
CA ALA A 50 -3.56 7.46 2.45
C ALA A 50 -4.35 7.80 3.75
N GLY A 51 -3.90 8.78 4.53
CA GLY A 51 -4.61 9.33 5.69
C GLY A 51 -5.45 10.58 5.37
N GLY A 52 -5.98 10.70 4.14
CA GLY A 52 -6.97 11.73 3.84
C GLY A 52 -8.32 11.35 4.45
N THR A 53 -9.10 12.33 4.92
CA THR A 53 -10.55 12.18 5.15
C THR A 53 -11.33 12.00 3.84
N GLY A 54 -10.65 11.63 2.75
CA GLY A 54 -11.24 11.26 1.47
C GLY A 54 -11.60 9.78 1.44
N PRO A 55 -12.43 9.35 0.49
CA PRO A 55 -12.70 7.93 0.28
C PRO A 55 -11.37 7.19 0.11
N LEU A 56 -11.18 6.14 0.90
CA LEU A 56 -9.99 5.29 0.86
C LEU A 56 -9.67 4.91 -0.60
N PRO A 57 -8.40 4.98 -1.06
CA PRO A 57 -8.04 4.41 -2.34
C PRO A 57 -8.39 2.91 -2.37
N PRO A 58 -8.76 2.36 -3.54
CA PRO A 58 -9.21 0.98 -3.62
C PRO A 58 -8.14 0.03 -3.08
N LEU A 59 -8.51 -0.72 -2.03
CA LEU A 59 -7.62 -1.62 -1.27
C LEU A 59 -7.19 -2.85 -2.10
N SER A 60 -7.72 -3.01 -3.30
CA SER A 60 -7.38 -4.08 -4.24
C SER A 60 -7.55 -3.62 -5.69
N VAL A 61 -6.71 -4.15 -6.58
CA VAL A 61 -6.83 -3.97 -8.04
C VAL A 61 -8.22 -4.35 -8.55
N GLU A 62 -8.86 -5.31 -7.87
CA GLU A 62 -10.21 -5.81 -8.18
C GLU A 62 -11.32 -4.77 -7.95
N GLN A 63 -11.10 -3.76 -7.11
CA GLN A 63 -12.01 -2.62 -6.95
C GLN A 63 -11.82 -1.55 -8.04
N LEU A 64 -10.67 -1.54 -8.70
CA LEU A 64 -10.35 -0.55 -9.74
C LEU A 64 -10.82 -1.00 -11.14
N VAL A 65 -10.90 -2.31 -11.35
CA VAL A 65 -11.34 -2.89 -12.63
C VAL A 65 -12.82 -3.27 -12.56
N PRO A 66 -13.69 -2.70 -13.41
CA PRO A 66 -15.09 -3.10 -13.47
C PRO A 66 -15.23 -4.59 -13.79
N ARG A 67 -16.22 -5.26 -13.18
CA ARG A 67 -16.58 -6.64 -13.52
C ARG A 67 -16.84 -6.72 -15.04
N LEU A 68 -16.09 -7.59 -15.73
CA LEU A 68 -16.09 -7.65 -17.21
C LEU A 68 -17.50 -7.80 -17.78
N GLY A 69 -18.34 -8.67 -17.18
CA GLY A 69 -19.72 -8.86 -17.62
C GLY A 69 -20.55 -7.56 -17.61
N GLU A 70 -20.52 -6.82 -16.50
CA GLU A 70 -21.23 -5.54 -16.38
C GLU A 70 -20.70 -4.49 -17.35
N TYR A 71 -19.38 -4.47 -17.57
CA TYR A 71 -18.77 -3.57 -18.54
C TYR A 71 -19.30 -3.84 -19.95
N LEU A 72 -19.41 -5.11 -20.35
CA LEU A 72 -19.92 -5.48 -21.68
C LEU A 72 -21.39 -5.07 -21.87
N VAL A 73 -22.22 -5.22 -20.83
CA VAL A 73 -23.63 -4.79 -20.86
C VAL A 73 -23.74 -3.27 -20.89
N ARG A 74 -23.03 -2.56 -20.01
CA ARG A 74 -23.06 -1.08 -19.94
C ARG A 74 -22.63 -0.42 -21.24
N ASN A 75 -21.67 -1.00 -21.97
CA ASN A 75 -21.21 -0.48 -23.26
C ASN A 75 -22.04 -0.99 -24.45
N GLY A 76 -23.07 -1.82 -24.22
CA GLY A 76 -23.96 -2.31 -25.27
C GLY A 76 -23.36 -3.40 -26.17
N TYR A 77 -22.23 -4.00 -25.79
CA TYR A 77 -21.63 -5.11 -26.54
C TYR A 77 -22.46 -6.40 -26.44
N ILE A 78 -23.17 -6.58 -25.33
CA ILE A 78 -24.09 -7.71 -25.09
C ILE A 78 -25.32 -7.23 -24.32
N THR A 79 -26.40 -8.00 -24.37
CA THR A 79 -27.58 -7.79 -23.51
C THR A 79 -27.47 -8.56 -22.20
N GLU A 80 -28.26 -8.17 -21.20
CA GLU A 80 -28.34 -8.90 -19.92
C GLU A 80 -28.71 -10.38 -20.12
N ALA A 81 -29.65 -10.67 -21.02
CA ALA A 81 -30.04 -12.05 -21.33
C ALA A 81 -28.87 -12.87 -21.91
N GLN A 82 -28.03 -12.24 -22.74
CA GLN A 82 -26.83 -12.89 -23.28
C GLN A 82 -25.79 -13.13 -22.19
N LEU A 83 -25.59 -12.18 -21.28
CA LEU A 83 -24.72 -12.34 -20.11
C LEU A 83 -25.15 -13.53 -19.26
N GLN A 84 -26.44 -13.62 -18.91
CA GLN A 84 -26.98 -14.73 -18.11
C GLN A 84 -26.81 -16.08 -18.81
N SER A 85 -27.05 -16.15 -20.12
CA SER A 85 -26.84 -17.38 -20.89
C SER A 85 -25.36 -17.82 -20.91
N ALA A 86 -24.42 -16.87 -20.95
CA ALA A 86 -22.98 -17.16 -20.92
C ALA A 86 -22.53 -17.65 -19.54
N LEU A 87 -23.01 -17.02 -18.47
CA LEU A 87 -22.72 -17.44 -17.09
C LEU A 87 -23.26 -18.85 -16.81
N ALA A 88 -24.48 -19.16 -17.27
CA ALA A 88 -25.05 -20.50 -17.14
C ALA A 88 -24.16 -21.56 -17.82
N ARG A 89 -23.63 -21.27 -19.02
CA ARG A 89 -22.68 -22.16 -19.71
C ARG A 89 -21.36 -22.32 -18.98
N GLN A 90 -20.83 -21.25 -18.38
CA GLN A 90 -19.59 -21.30 -17.59
C GLN A 90 -19.76 -22.12 -16.32
N ALA A 91 -20.90 -21.99 -15.64
CA ALA A 91 -21.21 -22.76 -14.44
C ALA A 91 -21.42 -24.26 -14.74
N ALA A 92 -22.01 -24.58 -15.90
CA ALA A 92 -22.21 -25.94 -16.35
C ALA A 92 -20.94 -26.58 -16.94
N ALA A 93 -19.93 -25.79 -17.32
CA ALA A 93 -18.68 -26.30 -17.84
C ALA A 93 -17.85 -26.93 -16.71
N PRO A 94 -17.33 -28.15 -16.87
CA PRO A 94 -16.42 -28.72 -15.91
C PRO A 94 -15.15 -27.83 -15.83
N PRO A 95 -14.59 -27.62 -14.63
CA PRO A 95 -13.38 -26.82 -14.50
C PRO A 95 -12.28 -27.45 -15.35
N LEU A 96 -11.72 -26.66 -16.27
CA LEU A 96 -10.60 -27.11 -17.07
C LEU A 96 -9.48 -27.61 -16.13
N PRO A 97 -8.83 -28.75 -16.44
CA PRO A 97 -7.70 -29.21 -15.64
C PRO A 97 -6.66 -28.10 -15.60
N ARG A 98 -6.29 -27.68 -14.37
CA ARG A 98 -5.28 -26.64 -14.17
C ARG A 98 -4.01 -27.07 -14.90
N ALA A 99 -3.62 -26.29 -15.91
CA ALA A 99 -2.39 -26.52 -16.63
C ALA A 99 -1.23 -26.52 -15.62
N ARG A 100 -0.56 -27.67 -15.51
CA ARG A 100 0.64 -27.83 -14.67
C ARG A 100 1.68 -26.83 -15.20
N PRO A 101 2.35 -26.04 -14.33
CA PRO A 101 3.40 -25.15 -14.80
C PRO A 101 4.43 -25.98 -15.57
N ARG A 102 4.80 -25.53 -16.77
CA ARG A 102 5.93 -26.10 -17.51
C ARG A 102 7.13 -26.01 -16.59
N ALA A 103 7.51 -27.13 -15.98
CA ALA A 103 8.76 -27.24 -15.26
C ALA A 103 9.86 -26.88 -16.26
N GLY A 104 10.52 -25.74 -16.03
CA GLY A 104 11.69 -25.35 -16.79
C GLY A 104 12.70 -26.48 -16.69
N SER A 105 13.04 -27.07 -17.84
CA SER A 105 14.19 -27.96 -17.98
C SER A 105 15.47 -27.14 -17.79
N GLY A 106 15.82 -26.88 -16.54
CA GLY A 106 17.08 -26.26 -16.12
C GLY A 106 18.10 -27.36 -15.85
N THR A 107 18.68 -27.91 -16.90
CA THR A 107 19.92 -28.69 -16.83
C THR A 107 21.11 -27.71 -16.78
N ARG A 108 21.73 -27.54 -15.61
CA ARG A 108 23.20 -27.53 -15.44
C ARG A 108 23.60 -27.34 -13.99
#